data_AF-A0A0F3P679-F1
#
_entry.id   AF-A0A0F3P679-F1
#
_cell.length_a   1.000
_cell.length_b   1.000
_cell.length_c   1.000
_cell.angle_alpha   90.00
_cell.angle_beta   90.00
_cell.angle_gamma   90.00
#
_symmetry.space_group_name_H-M   'P 1'
#
loop_
_entity.id
_entity.type
_entity.pdbx_description
1 polymer ?
#
loop_
_entity_poly.entity_id
_entity_poly.type
_entity_poly.pdbx_seq_one_letter_code
_entity_poly.pdbx_strand_id
1 'polypeptide(L)' 'MIAGLCNNQIIAPVIFEGNCNKAIFTTYVETILIKELRLDK' A
#
# COMPACT_ATOMS: atom_id res chain seq x y z
N MET A 1 -1.44 -9.65 3.46
CA MET A 1 -0.36 -8.64 3.32
C MET A 1 -0.46 -8.01 1.94
N ILE A 2 -0.27 -6.69 1.86
CA ILE A 2 -0.18 -5.91 0.62
C ILE A 2 1.00 -4.95 0.72
N ALA A 3 1.68 -4.67 -0.39
CA ALA A 3 2.76 -3.70 -0.46
C ALA A 3 2.89 -3.16 -1.90
N GLY A 4 3.55 -2.02 -2.07
CA GLY A 4 3.96 -1.49 -3.38
C GLY A 4 5.38 -1.93 -3.74
N LEU A 5 5.64 -2.11 -5.04
CA LEU A 5 7.00 -2.27 -5.57
C LEU A 5 7.37 -1.01 -6.37
N CYS A 6 8.39 -0.29 -5.93
CA CYS A 6 8.89 0.92 -6.58
C CYS A 6 10.42 0.88 -6.60
N ASN A 7 11.07 1.13 -7.74
CA ASN A 7 12.53 1.14 -7.86
C ASN A 7 13.20 -0.13 -7.29
N ASN A 8 12.62 -1.31 -7.56
CA ASN A 8 13.05 -2.61 -7.03
C ASN A 8 13.01 -2.73 -5.49
N GLN A 9 12.34 -1.80 -4.79
CA GLN A 9 12.17 -1.81 -3.34
C GLN A 9 10.70 -1.97 -2.97
N ILE A 10 10.46 -2.68 -1.87
CA ILE A 10 9.13 -2.82 -1.29
C ILE A 10 8.84 -1.58 -0.45
N ILE A 11 7.72 -0.92 -0.72
CA ILE A 11 7.26 0.28 -0.01
C ILE A 11 5.86 0.06 0.55
N ALA A 12 5.51 0.85 1.58
CA ALA A 12 4.19 0.81 2.20
C ALA A 12 3.68 -0.61 2.57
N PRO A 13 4.46 -1.50 3.22
CA PRO A 13 3.96 -2.82 3.55
C PRO A 13 2.87 -2.76 4.64
N VAL A 14 1.76 -3.46 4.40
CA VAL A 14 0.64 -3.56 5.35
C VAL A 14 0.22 -5.00 5.53
N ILE A 15 0.13 -5.42 6.79
CA ILE A 15 -0.46 -6.68 7.21
C ILE A 15 -1.91 -6.38 7.62
N PHE A 16 -2.84 -7.20 7.15
CA PHE A 16 -4.25 -7.14 7.49
C PHE A 16 -4.77 -8.56 7.66
N GLU A 17 -5.81 -8.71 8.46
CA GLU A 17 -6.46 -10.00 8.71
C GLU A 17 -7.44 -10.34 7.58
N GLY A 18 -7.49 -11.61 7.21
CA GLY A 18 -8.37 -12.10 6.15
C GLY A 18 -7.86 -11.81 4.74
N ASN A 19 -8.78 -11.85 3.77
CA ASN A 19 -8.46 -11.72 2.35
C ASN A 19 -8.54 -10.28 1.86
N CYS A 20 -7.67 -9.93 0.91
CA CYS A 20 -7.77 -8.64 0.23
C CYS A 20 -9.12 -8.56 -0.49
N ASN A 21 -9.82 -7.46 -0.31
CA ASN A 21 -11.03 -7.14 -1.04
C ASN A 21 -10.96 -5.68 -1.52
N LYS A 22 -11.97 -5.26 -2.29
CA LYS A 22 -12.00 -3.90 -2.85
C LYS A 22 -11.90 -2.81 -1.79
N ALA A 23 -12.60 -2.94 -0.66
CA ALA A 23 -12.57 -1.94 0.40
C ALA A 23 -11.17 -1.84 1.04
N ILE A 24 -10.57 -2.98 1.41
CA ILE A 24 -9.22 -3.05 1.98
C ILE A 24 -8.19 -2.45 1.02
N PHE A 25 -8.25 -2.83 -0.26
CA PHE A 25 -7.33 -2.31 -1.28
C PHE A 25 -7.48 -0.81 -1.49
N THR A 26 -8.71 -0.31 -1.64
CA THR A 26 -8.97 1.13 -1.82
C THR A 26 -8.47 1.94 -0.62
N THR A 27 -8.78 1.50 0.60
CA THR A 27 -8.26 2.16 1.81
C THR A 27 -6.73 2.16 1.84
N TYR A 28 -6.08 1.04 1.54
CA TYR A 28 -4.62 0.95 1.46
C TYR A 28 -4.03 1.96 0.45
N VAL A 29 -4.62 2.07 -0.74
CA VAL A 29 -4.14 3.00 -1.78
C VAL A 29 -4.29 4.45 -1.34
N GLU A 30 -5.47 4.85 -0.91
CA GLU A 30 -5.80 6.24 -0.60
C GLU A 30 -5.07 6.75 0.65
N THR A 31 -4.96 5.90 1.67
CA THR A 31 -4.51 6.34 2.99
C THR A 31 -3.02 6.12 3.23
N ILE A 32 -2.40 5.17 2.52
CA ILE A 32 -1.02 4.74 2.75
C ILE A 32 -0.19 4.91 1.48
N LEU A 33 -0.47 4.16 0.41
CA LEU A 33 0.41 4.10 -0.76
C LEU A 33 0.58 5.48 -1.45
N ILE A 34 -0.50 6.23 -1.66
CA ILE A 34 -0.41 7.56 -2.27
C ILE A 34 0.41 8.53 -1.42
N LYS A 35 0.33 8.43 -0.10
CA LYS A 35 1.12 9.29 0.79
C LYS A 35 2.60 8.93 0.71
N GLU A 36 2.92 7.64 0.76
CA GLU A 36 4.29 7.14 0.63
C GLU A 36 4.94 7.62 -0.68
N LEU A 37 4.24 7.47 -1.81
CA LEU A 37 4.72 7.90 -3.13
C LEU A 37 4.89 9.42 -3.29
N ARG A 38 4.20 10.22 -2.46
CA ARG A 38 4.33 11.68 -2.45
C ARG A 38 5.47 12.16 -1.56
N LEU A 39 5.91 11.36 -0.58
CA LEU A 39 7.07 11.67 0.26
C LEU A 39 8.39 11.36 -0.45
N ASP A 40 8.37 10.43 -1.41
CA ASP A 40 9.52 10.03 -2.23
C ASP A 40 9.81 11.01 -3.40
N LYS A 41 9.00 12.07 -3.55
CA LYS A 41 9.19 13.17 -4.52
C LYS A 41 9.50 14.48 -3.80
#